data_AF-Q9K2V7-F1
#
_entry.id   AF-Q9K2V7-F1
#
_cell.length_a   1.000
_cell.length_b   1.000
_cell.length_c   1.000
_cell.angle_alpha   90.00
_cell.angle_beta   90.00
_cell.angle_gamma   90.00
#
_symmetry.space_group_name_H-M   'P 1'
#
loop_
_entity.id
_entity.type
_entity.pdbx_description
1 polymer ?
#
loop_
_entity_poly.entity_id
_entity_poly.type
_entity_poly.pdbx_seq_one_letter_code
_entity_poly.pdbx_strand_id
1 'polypeptide(L)'
;TREHILLARQVGVPKIVVFLNKIDMFKDDEREEMVGLVEMDVRSLLSEYGFDGDNAPIIAGSALKALQGDPEYEKGILELMDAVDAYIEEPKRETDKPFLMAVEDVFTI
;
A
#
# COMPACT_ATOMS: atom_id res chain seq x y z
N THR A 1 -2.10 10.95 4.68
CA THR A 1 -0.71 10.43 4.66
C THR A 1 -0.17 10.30 6.07
N ARG A 2 0.14 11.39 6.79
CA ARG A 2 0.63 11.30 8.18
C ARG A 2 -0.40 10.73 9.17
N GLU A 3 -1.61 11.28 9.15
CA GLU A 3 -2.67 10.86 10.08
C GLU A 3 -3.09 9.39 9.87
N HIS A 4 -3.20 8.93 8.62
CA HIS A 4 -3.51 7.53 8.33
C HIS A 4 -2.43 6.57 8.86
N ILE A 5 -1.15 6.93 8.78
CA ILE A 5 -0.05 6.10 9.29
C ILE A 5 -0.07 6.09 10.82
N LEU A 6 -0.32 7.24 11.45
CA LEU A 6 -0.52 7.33 12.89
C LEU A 6 -1.70 6.47 13.37
N LEU A 7 -2.86 6.59 12.71
CA LEU A 7 -4.05 5.81 13.03
C LEU A 7 -3.82 4.32 12.80
N ALA A 8 -3.17 3.93 11.69
CA ALA A 8 -2.80 2.55 11.41
C ALA A 8 -1.97 1.95 12.55
N ARG A 9 -1.01 2.72 13.09
CA ARG A 9 -0.23 2.28 14.25
C ARG A 9 -1.10 2.13 15.51
N GLN A 10 -2.02 3.06 15.75
CA GLN A 10 -2.91 3.04 16.93
C GLN A 10 -3.91 1.88 16.89
N VAL A 11 -4.41 1.50 15.72
CA VAL A 11 -5.34 0.37 15.54
C VAL A 11 -4.61 -0.97 15.39
N GLY A 12 -3.28 -0.99 15.45
CA GLY A 12 -2.47 -2.21 15.45
C GLY A 12 -2.21 -2.83 14.08
N VAL A 13 -2.21 -2.04 13.00
CA VAL A 13 -1.80 -2.53 11.67
C VAL A 13 -0.34 -2.97 11.72
N PRO A 14 -0.01 -4.22 11.33
CA PRO A 14 1.34 -4.76 11.52
C PRO A 14 2.32 -4.35 10.43
N LYS A 15 1.87 -4.27 9.17
CA LYS A 15 2.69 -4.02 7.98
C LYS A 15 1.95 -3.07 7.02
N ILE A 16 2.71 -2.27 6.29
CA ILE A 16 2.19 -1.35 5.26
C ILE A 16 2.94 -1.61 3.95
N VAL A 17 2.19 -1.67 2.87
CA VAL A 17 2.70 -1.62 1.48
C VAL A 17 2.30 -0.27 0.89
N VAL A 18 3.20 0.38 0.15
CA VAL A 18 2.95 1.71 -0.41
C VAL A 18 2.88 1.64 -1.93
N PHE A 19 1.88 2.31 -2.49
CA PHE A 19 1.78 2.56 -3.92
C PHE A 19 1.92 4.06 -4.22
N LEU A 20 3.00 4.46 -4.88
CA LEU A 20 3.23 5.81 -5.37
C LEU A 20 2.46 6.00 -6.68
N ASN A 21 1.23 6.51 -6.56
CA ASN A 21 0.34 6.72 -7.69
C ASN A 21 0.67 8.00 -8.47
N LYS A 22 0.19 8.08 -9.71
CA LYS A 22 0.25 9.23 -10.63
C LYS A 22 1.64 9.53 -11.20
N ILE A 23 2.52 8.54 -11.33
CA ILE A 23 3.84 8.76 -11.92
C ILE A 23 3.79 9.20 -13.39
N ASP A 24 2.65 9.00 -14.05
CA ASP A 24 2.37 9.45 -15.41
C ASP A 24 2.27 10.98 -15.54
N MET A 25 2.09 11.69 -14.42
CA MET A 25 2.08 13.16 -14.40
C MET A 25 3.49 13.76 -14.46
N PHE A 26 4.52 12.98 -14.12
CA PHE A 26 5.91 13.41 -14.26
C PHE A 26 6.38 13.18 -15.70
N LYS A 27 7.19 14.12 -16.20
CA LYS A 27 7.88 13.96 -17.47
C LYS A 27 8.87 12.80 -17.38
N ASP A 28 9.11 12.12 -18.49
CA ASP A 28 9.95 10.93 -18.52
C ASP A 28 11.39 11.19 -18.05
N ASP A 29 11.93 12.39 -18.30
CA ASP A 29 13.28 12.82 -17.91
C ASP A 29 13.43 13.18 -16.41
N GLU A 30 12.33 13.48 -15.73
CA GLU A 30 12.30 13.87 -14.31
C GLU A 30 11.69 12.77 -13.43
N ARG A 31 11.03 11.76 -14.02
CA ARG A 31 10.22 10.75 -13.29
C ARG A 31 11.04 9.97 -12.27
N GLU A 32 12.19 9.44 -12.66
CA GLU A 32 13.01 8.59 -11.79
C GLU A 32 13.52 9.35 -10.56
N GLU A 33 13.99 10.60 -10.76
CA GLU A 33 14.45 11.46 -9.68
C GLU A 33 13.30 11.82 -8.73
N MET A 34 12.15 12.22 -9.26
CA MET A 34 10.98 12.57 -8.44
C MET A 34 10.46 11.36 -7.65
N VAL A 35 10.40 10.18 -8.26
CA VAL A 35 9.99 8.95 -7.57
C VAL A 35 10.97 8.62 -6.45
N GLY A 36 12.28 8.68 -6.70
CA GLY A 36 13.30 8.41 -5.68
C GLY A 36 13.22 9.37 -4.48
N LEU A 37 13.04 10.67 -4.73
CA LEU A 37 12.87 11.65 -3.66
C LEU A 37 11.63 11.38 -2.81
N VAL A 38 10.49 11.12 -3.45
CA VAL A 38 9.23 10.80 -2.74
C VAL A 38 9.35 9.48 -1.98
N GLU A 39 10.06 8.50 -2.54
CA GLU A 39 10.32 7.23 -1.86
C GLU A 39 11.09 7.46 -0.55
N MET A 40 12.18 8.23 -0.58
CA MET A 40 12.96 8.56 0.62
C MET A 40 12.11 9.26 1.70
N ASP A 41 11.28 10.22 1.30
CA ASP A 41 10.39 10.93 2.22
C ASP A 41 9.35 9.98 2.86
N VAL A 42 8.78 9.08 2.06
CA VAL A 42 7.83 8.07 2.56
C VAL A 42 8.50 7.10 3.52
N ARG A 43 9.70 6.61 3.20
CA ARG A 43 10.47 5.71 4.09
C ARG A 43 10.77 6.37 5.42
N SER A 44 11.23 7.62 5.39
CA SER A 44 11.47 8.41 6.62
C SER A 44 10.18 8.55 7.43
N LEU A 45 9.04 8.79 6.78
CA LEU A 45 7.77 8.95 7.46
C LEU A 45 7.29 7.62 8.06
N LEU A 46 7.42 6.48 7.37
CA LEU A 46 7.10 5.17 7.94
C LEU A 46 7.94 4.87 9.19
N SER A 47 9.25 5.13 9.12
CA SER A 47 10.16 4.94 10.25
C SER A 47 9.84 5.86 11.43
N GLU A 48 9.43 7.12 11.18
CA GLU A 48 9.01 8.08 12.22
C GLU A 48 7.84 7.53 13.07
N TYR A 49 6.88 6.83 12.44
CA TYR A 49 5.70 6.28 13.11
C TYR A 49 5.86 4.81 13.54
N GLY A 50 7.08 4.25 13.47
CA GLY A 50 7.39 2.91 13.97
C GLY A 50 7.00 1.76 13.04
N PHE A 51 6.88 2.02 11.74
CA PHE A 51 6.82 1.00 10.70
C PHE A 51 8.22 0.71 10.14
N ASP A 52 8.35 -0.41 9.45
CA ASP A 52 9.59 -0.80 8.78
C ASP A 52 9.76 -0.01 7.48
N GLY A 53 10.27 1.22 7.58
CA GLY A 53 10.49 2.09 6.43
C GLY A 53 11.61 1.60 5.51
N ASP A 54 12.52 0.75 5.98
CA ASP A 54 13.63 0.22 5.17
C ASP A 54 13.18 -0.95 4.30
N ASN A 55 12.34 -1.84 4.83
CA ASN A 55 11.89 -3.04 4.10
C ASN A 55 10.47 -2.96 3.55
N ALA A 56 9.68 -1.92 3.88
CA ALA A 56 8.35 -1.75 3.30
C ALA A 56 8.44 -1.69 1.76
N PRO A 57 7.67 -2.52 1.03
CA PRO A 57 7.60 -2.43 -0.42
C PRO A 57 6.96 -1.11 -0.84
N ILE A 58 7.63 -0.40 -1.75
CA ILE A 58 7.15 0.83 -2.37
C ILE A 58 7.13 0.60 -3.88
N ILE A 59 5.94 0.60 -4.46
CA ILE A 59 5.72 0.35 -5.89
C ILE A 59 5.24 1.65 -6.52
N ALA A 60 5.88 2.05 -7.61
CA ALA A 60 5.54 3.26 -8.33
C ALA A 60 4.71 2.93 -9.58
N GLY A 61 3.60 3.63 -9.79
CA GLY A 61 2.72 3.34 -10.92
C GLY A 61 1.66 4.41 -11.20
N SER A 62 0.81 4.11 -12.17
CA SER A 62 -0.35 4.94 -12.51
C SER A 62 -1.60 4.07 -12.54
N ALA A 63 -2.43 4.19 -11.52
CA ALA A 63 -3.70 3.48 -11.47
C ALA A 63 -4.65 3.92 -12.60
N LEU A 64 -4.54 5.17 -13.06
CA LEU A 64 -5.38 5.69 -14.14
C LEU A 64 -5.01 5.04 -15.48
N LYS A 65 -3.73 5.02 -15.84
CA LYS A 65 -3.28 4.40 -17.09
C LYS A 65 -3.43 2.88 -17.07
N ALA A 66 -3.20 2.25 -15.91
CA ALA A 66 -3.51 0.83 -15.72
C ALA A 66 -5.00 0.54 -16.00
N LEU A 67 -5.91 1.36 -15.47
CA LEU A 67 -7.36 1.21 -15.74
C LEU A 67 -7.73 1.46 -17.21
N GLN A 68 -6.95 2.28 -17.92
CA GLN A 68 -7.12 2.55 -19.35
C GLN A 68 -6.55 1.43 -20.25
N GLY A 69 -5.92 0.40 -19.67
CA GLY A 69 -5.39 -0.75 -20.39
C GLY A 69 -3.97 -0.58 -20.91
N ASP A 70 -3.19 0.35 -20.34
CA ASP A 70 -1.77 0.51 -20.69
C ASP A 70 -0.94 -0.62 -20.05
N PRO A 71 -0.35 -1.55 -20.84
CA PRO A 71 0.33 -2.72 -20.31
C PRO A 71 1.55 -2.41 -19.44
N GLU A 72 2.15 -1.22 -19.58
CA GLU A 72 3.27 -0.80 -18.74
C GLU A 72 2.79 -0.53 -17.31
N TYR A 73 1.66 0.14 -17.15
CA TYR A 73 1.13 0.50 -15.84
C TYR A 73 0.30 -0.60 -15.20
N GLU A 74 -0.29 -1.50 -16.00
CA GLU A 74 -0.91 -2.74 -15.48
C GLU A 74 0.09 -3.60 -14.73
N LYS A 75 1.34 -3.69 -15.23
CA LYS A 75 2.41 -4.42 -14.54
C LYS A 75 2.69 -3.86 -13.15
N GLY A 76 2.67 -2.54 -12.99
CA GLY A 76 2.85 -1.92 -11.67
C GLY A 76 1.75 -2.30 -10.67
N ILE A 77 0.53 -2.60 -11.13
CA ILE A 77 -0.54 -3.12 -10.27
C ILE A 77 -0.30 -4.60 -9.92
N LEU A 78 0.17 -5.41 -10.88
CA LEU A 78 0.53 -6.80 -10.61
C LEU A 78 1.69 -6.89 -9.62
N GLU A 79 2.73 -6.07 -9.80
CA GLU A 79 3.87 -5.97 -8.87
C GLU A 79 3.42 -5.53 -7.46
N LEU A 80 2.46 -4.60 -7.37
CA LEU A 80 1.86 -4.22 -6.09
C LEU A 80 1.17 -5.42 -5.41
N MET A 81 0.41 -6.22 -6.16
CA MET A 81 -0.26 -7.40 -5.63
C MET A 81 0.73 -8.49 -5.21
N ASP A 82 1.77 -8.73 -6.01
CA ASP A 82 2.84 -9.67 -5.69
C ASP A 82 3.58 -9.25 -4.40
N ALA A 83 3.82 -7.94 -4.24
CA ALA A 83 4.43 -7.41 -3.02
C ALA A 83 3.52 -7.56 -1.80
N VAL A 84 2.20 -7.40 -1.96
CA VAL A 84 1.22 -7.65 -0.90
C VAL A 84 1.26 -9.12 -0.47
N ASP A 85 1.22 -10.05 -1.42
CA ASP A 85 1.25 -11.49 -1.16
C ASP A 85 2.57 -11.94 -0.50
N ALA A 86 3.70 -11.34 -0.90
CA ALA A 86 5.01 -11.69 -0.35
C ALA A 86 5.30 -11.05 1.01
N TYR A 87 4.83 -9.82 1.25
CA TYR A 87 5.19 -9.05 2.44
C TYR A 87 4.19 -9.24 3.60
N ILE A 88 2.89 -9.36 3.29
CA ILE A 88 1.84 -9.50 4.30
C ILE A 88 1.65 -10.98 4.63
N GLU A 89 1.88 -11.33 5.89
CA GLU A 89 1.70 -12.71 6.35
C GLU A 89 0.22 -13.09 6.38
N GLU A 90 -0.08 -14.33 5.97
CA GLU A 90 -1.45 -14.84 6.04
C GLU A 90 -1.93 -14.85 7.51
N PRO A 91 -3.03 -14.15 7.84
CA PRO A 91 -3.49 -14.07 9.21
C PRO A 91 -3.99 -15.44 9.69
N LYS A 92 -3.60 -15.81 10.92
CA LYS A 92 -4.05 -17.05 11.53
C LYS A 92 -5.55 -16.99 11.81
N ARG A 93 -6.31 -17.87 11.16
CA ARG A 93 -7.75 -18.01 11.40
C ARG A 93 -8.01 -18.69 12.75
N GLU A 94 -8.91 -18.13 13.54
CA GLU A 94 -9.27 -18.63 14.87
C GLU A 94 -10.58 -19.43 14.85
N THR A 95 -10.59 -20.56 14.13
CA THR A 95 -11.79 -21.40 13.92
C THR A 95 -12.27 -22.13 15.17
N ASP A 96 -11.39 -22.30 16.16
CA ASP A 96 -11.68 -23.05 17.39
C ASP A 96 -12.33 -22.19 18.49
N LYS A 97 -12.50 -20.89 18.24
CA LYS A 97 -13.09 -19.94 19.18
C LYS A 97 -14.62 -19.85 19.01
N PRO A 98 -15.35 -19.36 20.03
CA PRO A 98 -16.77 -19.05 19.89
C PRO A 98 -17.02 -18.10 18.72
N PHE A 99 -18.14 -18.30 18.02
CA PHE A 99 -18.54 -17.44 16.92
C PHE A 99 -18.67 -15.98 17.37
N LEU A 100 -17.96 -15.09 16.69
CA LEU A 100 -18.03 -13.65 16.83
C LEU A 100 -17.91 -13.03 15.44
N MET A 101 -18.84 -12.16 15.08
CA MET A 101 -18.85 -11.46 13.80
C MET A 101 -19.19 -9.99 14.06
N ALA A 102 -18.31 -9.08 13.64
CA ALA A 102 -18.57 -7.65 13.70
C ALA A 102 -19.61 -7.27 12.63
N VAL A 103 -20.66 -6.56 13.02
CA VAL A 103 -21.66 -6.04 12.07
C VAL A 103 -21.06 -4.83 11.35
N GLU A 104 -20.95 -4.91 10.03
CA GLU A 104 -20.42 -3.83 9.19
C GLU A 104 -21.53 -2.91 8.66
N ASP A 105 -22.63 -3.48 8.14
CA ASP A 105 -23.78 -2.73 7.61
C ASP A 105 -25.07 -3.57 7.69
N VAL A 106 -26.25 -2.93 7.59
CA VAL A 106 -27.58 -3.57 7.66
C VAL A 106 -28.37 -3.29 6.39
N PHE A 107 -28.65 -4.35 5.63
CA PHE A 107 -29.45 -4.27 4.40
C PHE A 107 -30.86 -4.82 4.63
N THR A 108 -31.85 -4.20 3.98
CA THR A 108 -33.18 -4.80 3.79
C THR A 108 -33.22 -5.44 2.40
N ILE A 109 -33.48 -6.73 2.35
CA ILE A 109 -33.50 -7.55 1.13
C ILE A 109 -34.93 -7.66 0.61
#